data_AF-A0A7Y2F161-F1
#
_entry.id   AF-A0A7Y2F161-F1
#
_cell.length_a   1.000
_cell.length_b   1.000
_cell.length_c   1.000
_cell.angle_alpha   90.00
_cell.angle_beta   90.00
_cell.angle_gamma   90.00
#
_symmetry.space_group_name_H-M   'P 1'
#
loop_
_entity.id
_entity.type
_entity.pdbx_description
1 polymer ?
#
loop_
_entity_poly.entity_id
_entity_poly.type
_entity_poly.pdbx_seq_one_letter_code
_entity_poly.pdbx_strand_id
1 'polypeptide(L)' 'MKYRRLSKEQLNELHPEFINFLATQSITADEWSQIKEKQPEVAELEIDVFSDLVWEGVLQKAEYLENIDPQ' A
#
# COMPACT_ATOMS: atom_id res chain seq x y z
N MET A 1 6.27 6.75 11.97
CA MET A 1 5.69 5.54 12.60
C MET A 1 5.62 4.49 11.51
N LYS A 2 5.96 3.21 11.75
CA LYS A 2 5.71 2.17 10.74
C LYS A 2 4.26 1.73 10.86
N TYR A 3 3.46 1.91 9.81
CA TYR A 3 2.09 1.40 9.80
C TYR A 3 2.10 -0.13 9.62
N ARG A 4 0.98 -0.78 9.95
CA ARG A 4 0.88 -2.24 9.84
C ARG A 4 0.77 -2.60 8.35
N ARG A 5 1.61 -3.52 7.87
CA ARG A 5 1.49 -4.08 6.52
C ARG A 5 0.05 -4.56 6.25
N LEU A 6 -0.48 -4.26 5.07
CA LEU A 6 -1.81 -4.69 4.66
C LEU A 6 -1.92 -6.21 4.69
N SER A 7 -3.10 -6.72 5.09
CA SER A 7 -3.39 -8.14 4.95
C SER A 7 -3.54 -8.50 3.47
N LYS A 8 -3.43 -9.79 3.14
CA LYS A 8 -3.59 -10.28 1.76
C LYS A 8 -4.95 -9.91 1.16
N GLU A 9 -6.00 -9.91 1.97
CA GLU A 9 -7.34 -9.53 1.54
C GLU A 9 -7.42 -8.04 1.21
N GLN A 10 -6.86 -7.18 2.07
CA GLN A 10 -6.82 -5.73 1.84
C GLN A 10 -5.98 -5.38 0.60
N LEU A 11 -4.84 -6.04 0.41
CA LEU A 11 -4.02 -5.86 -0.79
C LEU A 11 -4.75 -6.29 -2.07
N ASN A 12 -5.57 -7.35 -1.99
CA ASN A 12 -6.38 -7.79 -3.13
C ASN A 12 -7.48 -6.77 -3.47
N GLU A 13 -8.13 -6.17 -2.47
CA GLU A 13 -9.12 -5.11 -2.69
C GLU A 13 -8.49 -3.85 -3.30
N LEU A 14 -7.24 -3.56 -2.91
CA LEU A 14 -6.44 -2.42 -3.39
C LEU A 14 -5.50 -2.79 -4.55
N HIS A 15 -5.71 -3.94 -5.19
CA HIS A 15 -4.89 -4.37 -6.32
C HIS A 15 -4.82 -3.35 -7.47
N PRO A 16 -5.91 -2.66 -7.87
CA PRO A 16 -5.80 -1.61 -8.89
C PRO A 16 -4.91 -0.44 -8.44
N GLU A 17 -5.06 0.02 -7.20
CA GLU A 17 -4.20 1.06 -6.60
C GLU A 17 -2.74 0.60 -6.51
N PHE A 18 -2.49 -0.66 -6.18
CA PHE A 18 -1.15 -1.22 -6.11
C PHE A 18 -0.48 -1.28 -7.49
N ILE A 19 -1.22 -1.65 -8.55
CA ILE A 19 -0.71 -1.58 -9.93
C ILE A 19 -0.36 -0.14 -10.31
N ASN A 20 -1.24 0.81 -9.99
CA ASN A 20 -0.99 2.21 -10.28
C ASN A 20 0.25 2.72 -9.53
N PHE A 21 0.42 2.35 -8.26
CA PHE A 21 1.60 2.64 -7.47
C PHE A 21 2.88 2.15 -8.17
N LEU A 22 2.94 0.87 -8.52
CA LEU A 22 4.08 0.30 -9.27
C LEU A 22 4.32 1.04 -10.60
N ALA A 23 3.25 1.39 -11.32
CA ALA A 23 3.34 2.14 -12.56
C ALA A 23 3.91 3.56 -12.37
N THR A 24 3.64 4.24 -11.25
CA THR A 24 4.27 5.55 -10.95
C THR A 24 5.78 5.44 -10.76
N GLN A 25 6.27 4.28 -10.34
CA GLN A 25 7.70 3.96 -10.27
C GLN A 25 8.24 3.37 -11.58
N SER A 26 7.43 3.37 -12.65
CA SER A 26 7.73 2.74 -13.94
C SER A 26 7.98 1.24 -13.88
N ILE A 27 7.46 0.55 -12.86
CA ILE A 27 7.58 -0.89 -12.69
C ILE A 27 6.45 -1.56 -13.46
N THR A 28 6.80 -2.32 -14.50
CA THR A 28 5.84 -3.12 -15.26
C THR A 28 5.50 -4.44 -14.56
N ALA A 29 4.45 -5.13 -15.02
CA ALA A 29 4.07 -6.44 -14.47
C ALA A 29 5.15 -7.52 -14.67
N ASP A 30 5.92 -7.45 -15.76
CA ASP A 30 7.05 -8.35 -16.01
C ASP A 30 8.18 -8.08 -15.03
N GLU A 31 8.57 -6.81 -14.87
CA GLU A 31 9.58 -6.41 -13.89
C GLU A 31 9.16 -6.76 -12.47
N TRP A 32 7.90 -6.55 -12.10
CA TRP A 32 7.39 -6.95 -10.81
C TRP A 32 7.49 -8.46 -10.59
N SER A 33 7.24 -9.26 -11.63
CA SER A 33 7.42 -10.71 -11.56
C SER A 33 8.88 -11.08 -11.35
N GLN A 34 9.79 -10.44 -12.10
CA GLN A 34 11.24 -10.62 -11.93
C GLN A 34 11.73 -10.17 -10.55
N ILE A 35 11.19 -9.08 -9.99
CA ILE A 35 11.54 -8.59 -8.66
C ILE A 35 11.14 -9.63 -7.61
N LYS A 36 9.92 -10.18 -7.67
CA LYS A 36 9.50 -11.24 -6.74
C LYS A 36 10.39 -12.48 -6.79
N GLU A 37 10.87 -12.86 -7.98
CA GLU A 37 11.71 -14.04 -8.16
C GLU A 37 13.17 -13.81 -7.78
N LYS A 38 13.75 -12.67 -8.19
CA LYS A 38 15.19 -12.39 -8.05
C LYS A 38 15.53 -11.58 -6.80
N GLN A 39 14.60 -10.75 -6.34
CA GLN A 39 14.78 -9.78 -5.26
C GLN A 39 13.54 -9.74 -4.34
N PRO A 40 13.20 -10.86 -3.67
CA PRO A 40 12.01 -10.93 -2.83
C PRO A 40 12.01 -9.90 -1.69
N GLU A 41 13.18 -9.52 -1.18
CA GLU A 41 13.31 -8.44 -0.19
C GLU A 41 12.83 -7.09 -0.72
N VAL A 42 13.04 -6.80 -1.99
CA VAL A 42 12.56 -5.57 -2.64
C VAL A 42 11.05 -5.65 -2.82
N ALA A 43 10.52 -6.80 -3.23
CA ALA A 43 9.07 -6.98 -3.32
C ALA A 43 8.37 -6.72 -1.98
N GLU A 44 8.94 -7.22 -0.89
CA GLU A 44 8.42 -7.01 0.46
C GLU A 44 8.47 -5.52 0.87
N LEU A 45 9.53 -4.80 0.49
CA LEU A 45 9.65 -3.36 0.72
C LEU A 45 8.61 -2.56 -0.07
N GLU A 46 8.37 -2.89 -1.34
CA GLU A 46 7.36 -2.20 -2.15
C GLU A 46 5.96 -2.38 -1.55
N ILE A 47 5.65 -3.56 -1.01
CA ILE A 47 4.40 -3.82 -0.29
C ILE A 47 4.32 -3.03 1.01
N ASP A 48 5.43 -2.89 1.75
CA ASP A 48 5.49 -2.08 2.96
C ASP A 48 5.27 -0.60 2.66
N VAL A 49 5.98 -0.04 1.67
CA VAL A 49 5.84 1.36 1.25
C VAL A 49 4.40 1.64 0.80
N PHE A 50 3.83 0.76 -0.03
CA PHE A 50 2.43 0.89 -0.42
C PHE A 50 1.48 0.85 0.78
N SER A 51 1.72 -0.05 1.74
CA SER A 51 0.92 -0.14 2.95
C SER A 51 0.97 1.16 3.76
N ASP A 52 2.17 1.72 3.98
CA ASP A 52 2.34 3.00 4.68
C ASP A 52 1.58 4.13 3.95
N LEU A 53 1.69 4.23 2.62
CA LEU A 53 0.98 5.25 1.82
C LEU A 53 -0.54 5.13 1.90
N VAL A 54 -1.08 3.91 1.89
CA VAL A 54 -2.52 3.67 2.06
C VAL A 54 -2.97 4.14 3.44
N TRP A 55 -2.22 3.82 4.50
CA TRP A 55 -2.56 4.27 5.86
C TRP A 55 -2.47 5.78 6.02
N GLU A 56 -1.44 6.42 5.46
CA GLU A 56 -1.35 7.89 5.42
C GLU A 56 -2.53 8.50 4.65
N GLY A 57 -2.89 7.92 3.51
CA GLY A 57 -4.04 8.37 2.72
C GLY A 57 -5.39 8.18 3.42
N VAL A 58 -5.57 7.08 4.15
CA VAL A 58 -6.77 6.85 4.98
C VAL A 58 -6.83 7.83 6.14
N LEU A 59 -5.72 8.09 6.84
CA LEU A 59 -5.67 9.06 7.93
C LEU A 59 -5.93 10.49 7.44
N GLN A 60 -5.44 10.87 6.26
CA GLN A 60 -5.75 12.16 5.65
C GLN A 60 -7.20 12.25 5.16
N LYS A 61 -7.80 11.16 4.68
CA LYS A 61 -9.24 11.12 4.33
C LYS A 61 -10.16 11.07 5.56
N ALA A 62 -9.65 10.55 6.67
CA ALA A 62 -10.31 10.54 7.98
C ALA A 62 -10.22 11.90 8.71
N GLU A 63 -9.83 12.99 8.01
CA GLU A 63 -10.00 14.38 8.46
C GLU A 63 -11.47 14.83 8.51
N TYR A 64 -12.42 13.89 8.37
CA TYR A 64 -13.78 13.98 8.91
C TYR A 64 -14.06 12.80 9.85
N LEU A 65 -13.19 12.58 10.84
CA LEU A 65 -13.63 11.98 12.10
C LEU A 65 -14.53 13.02 12.76
N GLU A 66 -15.84 12.89 12.60
CA GLU A 66 -16.81 13.55 13.47
C GLU A 66 -16.33 13.35 14.91
N ASN A 67 -15.94 14.44 15.58
CA ASN A 67 -15.74 14.45 17.02
C ASN A 67 -17.10 14.17 17.66
N ILE A 68 -17.47 12.90 17.79
CA ILE A 68 -18.49 12.48 18.74
C ILE A 68 -17.84 12.51 20.12
N ASP A 69 -17.76 13.72 20.68
CA ASP A 69 -17.62 13.92 22.13
C ASP A 69 -18.80 13.20 22.81
N PRO A 70 -18.56 12.20 23.66
CA PRO A 70 -19.61 11.71 24.53
C PRO A 70 -19.94 12.79 25.56
N GLN A 71 -21.14 13.38 25.47
CA GLN A 71 -21.74 14.14 26.58
C GLN A 71 -22.09 13.23 27.75
#